data_AF-A0A0A9X9E5-F1
#
_entry.id   AF-A0A0A9X9E5-F1
#
_cell.length_a   1.000
_cell.length_b   1.000
_cell.length_c   1.000
_cell.angle_alpha   90.00
_cell.angle_beta   90.00
_cell.angle_gamma   90.00
#
_symmetry.space_group_name_H-M   'P 1'
#
loop_
_entity.id
_entity.type
_entity.pdbx_description
1 polymer ?
#
loop_
_entity_poly.entity_id
_entity_poly.type
_entity_poly.pdbx_seq_one_letter_code
_entity_poly.pdbx_strand_id
1 'polypeptide(L)'
;SNQKMLHDCVVADIGEPCIIGMDFMEAHGCVIDVGQGTVKFGSECIEYNRKSGKQTEQNPVYGAGVTQEPQLPETLEAVCEGLVSKLSPLELHLFREFLKCNKDVFTGGSMKLGRCTVGEHRIEVNNHPPIKQRPRRTTPAQQQTINDMVNDMLASGVIEESSSPWASPVVMVKKK
;
A
#
# COMPACT_ATOMS: atom_id res chain seq x y z
N SER A 1 45.75 -23.18 4.66
CA SER A 1 45.93 -21.80 5.16
C SER A 1 44.54 -21.23 5.40
N ASN A 2 44.15 -20.99 6.65
CA ASN A 2 42.79 -20.54 6.97
C ASN A 2 42.71 -19.02 6.91
N GLN A 3 42.16 -18.50 5.82
CA GLN A 3 41.93 -17.08 5.63
C GLN A 3 40.69 -16.66 6.44
N LYS A 4 40.90 -16.09 7.62
CA LYS A 4 39.82 -15.42 8.37
C LYS A 4 39.30 -14.25 7.54
N MET A 5 38.07 -14.34 7.06
CA MET A 5 37.35 -13.17 6.56
C MET A 5 36.78 -12.43 7.78
N LEU A 6 37.27 -11.22 8.02
CA LEU A 6 36.60 -10.25 8.86
C LEU A 6 35.48 -9.62 8.03
N HIS A 7 34.24 -9.76 8.50
CA HIS A 7 33.13 -8.95 8.02
C HIS A 7 32.95 -7.80 9.00
N ASP A 8 33.18 -6.57 8.53
CA ASP A 8 32.88 -5.36 9.27
C ASP A 8 31.35 -5.19 9.30
N CYS A 9 30.72 -5.80 10.30
CA CYS A 9 29.29 -5.70 10.52
C CYS A 9 28.99 -4.33 11.16
N VAL A 10 28.55 -3.37 10.33
CA VAL A 10 28.07 -2.08 10.82
C VAL A 10 26.68 -2.29 11.42
N VAL A 11 26.65 -2.59 12.71
CA VAL A 11 25.41 -2.58 13.50
C VAL A 11 24.96 -1.13 13.61
N ALA A 12 23.90 -0.77 12.87
CA ALA A 12 23.22 0.50 13.07
C ALA A 12 22.62 0.54 14.49
N ASP A 13 22.62 1.71 15.12
CA ASP A 13 22.03 1.93 16.43
C ASP A 13 20.50 2.05 16.28
N ILE A 14 19.84 0.92 16.01
CA ILE A 14 18.42 0.85 15.66
C ILE A 14 17.59 0.95 16.94
N GLY A 15 17.21 2.18 17.31
CA GLY A 15 16.27 2.45 18.41
C GLY A 15 14.80 2.07 18.13
N GLU A 16 14.51 1.38 17.03
CA GLU A 16 13.16 1.03 16.57
C GLU A 16 12.90 -0.49 16.57
N PRO A 17 11.66 -0.96 16.78
CA PRO A 17 11.33 -2.38 16.73
C PRO A 17 11.48 -2.95 15.32
N CYS A 18 12.52 -3.76 15.09
CA CYS A 18 12.74 -4.47 13.83
C CYS A 18 12.23 -5.93 13.88
N ILE A 19 11.87 -6.47 12.71
CA ILE A 19 11.53 -7.89 12.53
C ILE A 19 12.73 -8.58 11.89
N ILE A 20 13.24 -9.62 12.55
CA ILE A 20 14.38 -10.41 12.07
C ILE A 20 13.86 -11.69 11.39
N GLY A 21 14.33 -11.95 10.17
CA GLY A 21 13.98 -13.16 9.41
C GLY A 21 14.69 -14.42 9.92
N MET A 22 14.13 -15.60 9.62
CA MET A 22 14.75 -16.88 10.02
C MET A 22 16.07 -17.16 9.28
N ASP A 23 16.22 -16.63 8.06
CA ASP A 23 17.45 -16.66 7.26
C ASP A 23 18.61 -15.95 7.96
N PHE A 24 18.36 -14.77 8.54
CA PHE A 24 19.34 -14.07 9.37
C PHE A 24 19.68 -14.87 10.62
N MET A 25 18.68 -15.48 11.27
CA MET A 25 18.88 -16.29 12.48
C MET A 25 19.71 -17.55 12.20
N GLU A 26 19.45 -18.23 11.08
CA GLU A 26 20.20 -19.41 10.65
C GLU A 26 21.66 -19.04 10.30
N ALA A 27 21.86 -17.97 9.52
CA ALA A 27 23.18 -17.49 9.11
C ALA A 27 24.11 -17.12 10.28
N HIS A 28 23.55 -16.72 11.43
CA HIS A 28 24.31 -16.31 12.62
C HIS A 28 24.20 -17.30 13.79
N GLY A 29 23.55 -18.45 13.60
CA GLY A 29 23.43 -19.49 14.64
C GLY A 29 22.62 -19.06 15.87
N CYS A 30 21.59 -18.21 15.68
CA CYS A 30 20.76 -17.71 16.76
C CYS A 30 19.96 -18.82 17.43
N VAL A 31 19.83 -18.77 18.76
CA VAL A 31 19.03 -19.75 19.53
C VAL A 31 17.93 -19.01 20.30
N ILE A 32 16.66 -19.34 20.01
CA ILE A 32 15.51 -18.77 20.72
C ILE A 32 15.14 -19.68 21.89
N ASP A 33 15.25 -19.17 23.13
CA ASP A 33 14.67 -19.80 24.31
C ASP A 33 13.26 -19.24 24.55
N VAL A 34 12.26 -19.97 24.06
CA VAL A 34 10.84 -19.62 24.23
C VAL A 34 10.38 -19.80 25.69
N GLY A 35 11.08 -20.58 26.51
CA GLY A 35 10.82 -20.68 27.94
C GLY A 35 11.13 -19.37 28.64
N GLN A 36 12.35 -18.88 28.46
CA GLN A 36 12.88 -17.66 29.09
C GLN A 36 12.47 -16.36 28.38
N GLY A 37 12.07 -16.41 27.10
CA GLY A 37 11.77 -15.22 26.31
C GLY A 37 13.03 -14.49 25.82
N THR A 38 14.10 -15.24 25.56
CA THR A 38 15.39 -14.70 25.10
C THR A 38 15.81 -15.25 23.75
N VAL A 39 16.59 -14.46 22.99
CA VAL A 39 17.35 -14.91 21.82
C VAL A 39 18.83 -14.79 22.13
N LYS A 40 19.60 -15.84 21.84
CA LYS A 40 21.05 -15.83 21.94
C LYS A 40 21.67 -15.49 20.58
N PHE A 41 22.59 -14.54 20.57
CA PHE A 41 23.39 -14.15 19.41
C PHE A 41 24.87 -14.16 19.82
N GLY A 42 25.65 -15.13 19.36
CA GLY A 42 27.02 -15.33 19.82
C GLY A 42 27.12 -15.52 21.34
N SER A 43 27.79 -14.60 22.04
CA SER A 43 27.89 -14.57 23.50
C SER A 43 26.79 -13.77 24.21
N GLU A 44 25.94 -13.06 23.46
CA GLU A 44 24.92 -12.17 24.00
C GLU A 44 23.56 -12.85 24.10
N CYS A 45 22.75 -12.44 25.08
CA CYS A 45 21.38 -12.90 25.30
C CYS A 45 20.48 -11.67 25.37
N ILE A 46 19.50 -11.57 24.46
CA ILE A 46 18.60 -10.44 24.33
C ILE A 46 17.18 -10.90 24.69
N GLU A 47 16.51 -10.22 25.61
CA GLU A 47 15.09 -10.45 25.89
C GLU A 47 14.24 -9.90 24.74
N TYR A 48 13.31 -10.70 24.23
CA TYR A 48 12.38 -10.28 23.18
C TYR A 48 10.99 -10.02 23.76
N ASN A 49 10.24 -9.09 23.15
CA ASN A 49 8.92 -8.71 23.65
C ASN A 49 7.90 -9.85 23.49
N ARG A 50 7.78 -10.65 24.55
CA ARG A 50 6.76 -11.67 24.70
C ARG A 50 5.42 -10.98 24.96
N LYS A 51 4.70 -10.62 23.88
CA LYS A 51 3.29 -10.21 23.95
C LYS A 51 2.44 -11.38 24.48
N SER A 52 2.43 -11.54 25.80
CA SER A 52 1.67 -12.56 26.49
C SER A 52 0.18 -12.25 26.35
N GLY A 53 -0.60 -13.20 25.84
CA GLY A 53 -2.05 -13.07 25.79
C GLY A 53 -2.65 -13.00 27.19
N LYS A 54 -2.94 -11.78 27.66
CA LYS A 54 -3.82 -11.49 28.80
C LYS A 54 -4.60 -10.18 28.54
N GLN A 55 -5.93 -10.26 28.62
CA GLN A 55 -6.79 -9.14 29.03
C GLN A 55 -6.47 -8.81 30.52
N THR A 56 -6.78 -7.66 31.14
CA THR A 56 -7.55 -6.43 30.84
C THR A 56 -6.82 -5.30 31.62
N GLU A 57 -6.97 -3.99 31.48
CA GLU A 57 -7.97 -3.05 30.91
C GLU A 57 -7.27 -2.01 29.98
N GLN A 58 -7.91 -1.05 29.30
CA GLN A 58 -9.28 -0.49 29.33
C GLN A 58 -9.99 -0.70 27.99
N ASN A 59 -11.17 -1.34 28.02
CA ASN A 59 -12.14 -1.15 26.96
C ASN A 59 -12.78 0.22 27.15
N PRO A 60 -12.81 1.12 26.14
CA PRO A 60 -13.82 2.17 26.14
C PRO A 60 -15.19 1.48 26.09
N VAL A 61 -16.01 1.72 27.10
CA VAL A 61 -17.38 1.21 27.18
C VAL A 61 -18.21 1.90 26.09
N TYR A 62 -18.22 1.33 24.89
CA TYR A 62 -19.33 1.51 23.97
C TYR A 62 -20.49 0.67 24.49
N GLY A 63 -21.24 1.25 25.42
CA GLY A 63 -22.57 0.75 25.79
C GLY A 63 -23.45 0.64 24.54
N ALA A 64 -24.47 -0.21 24.60
CA ALA A 64 -25.34 -0.61 23.48
C ALA A 64 -25.67 0.53 22.50
N GLY A 65 -24.86 0.62 21.45
CA GLY A 65 -24.89 1.64 20.42
C GLY A 65 -24.27 1.03 19.18
N VAL A 66 -25.12 0.69 18.21
CA VAL A 66 -24.75 -0.04 16.99
C VAL A 66 -23.76 0.79 16.18
N THR A 67 -22.47 0.56 16.45
CA THR A 67 -21.36 1.11 15.67
C THR A 67 -20.86 -0.03 14.80
N GLN A 68 -21.16 0.03 13.51
CA GLN A 68 -20.79 -1.03 12.58
C GLN A 68 -19.27 -1.23 12.60
N GLU A 69 -18.83 -2.45 12.88
CA GLU A 69 -17.44 -2.86 12.64
C GLU A 69 -17.11 -2.48 11.18
N PRO A 70 -16.01 -1.74 10.92
CA PRO A 70 -15.73 -1.20 9.61
C PRO A 70 -15.47 -2.35 8.63
N GLN A 71 -16.53 -2.73 7.91
CA GLN A 71 -16.51 -3.81 6.95
C GLN A 71 -15.41 -3.55 5.93
N LEU A 72 -14.68 -4.60 5.60
CA LEU A 72 -13.69 -4.55 4.53
C LEU A 72 -14.44 -4.23 3.21
N PRO A 73 -13.88 -3.38 2.32
CA PRO A 73 -14.59 -2.99 1.10
C PRO A 73 -14.92 -4.19 0.22
N GLU A 74 -16.11 -4.22 -0.37
CA GLU A 74 -16.64 -5.30 -1.23
C GLU A 74 -15.64 -5.84 -2.27
N THR A 75 -14.80 -4.95 -2.82
CA THR A 75 -13.75 -5.30 -3.79
C THR A 75 -12.57 -6.08 -3.20
N LEU A 76 -12.27 -5.93 -1.91
CA LEU A 76 -11.26 -6.70 -1.17
C LEU A 76 -11.86 -8.01 -0.60
N GLU A 77 -13.17 -8.03 -0.30
CA GLU A 77 -13.92 -9.26 -0.04
C GLU A 77 -13.86 -10.23 -1.23
N ALA A 78 -14.11 -9.74 -2.45
CA ALA A 78 -14.01 -10.55 -3.67
C ALA A 78 -12.59 -11.14 -3.88
N VAL A 79 -11.53 -10.44 -3.45
CA VAL A 79 -10.15 -10.95 -3.46
C VAL A 79 -9.99 -12.11 -2.47
N CYS A 80 -10.61 -12.01 -1.28
CA CYS A 80 -10.60 -13.10 -0.30
C CYS A 80 -11.36 -14.34 -0.83
N GLU A 81 -12.54 -14.15 -1.40
CA GLU A 81 -13.38 -15.21 -1.98
C GLU A 81 -12.63 -15.98 -3.09
N GLY A 82 -11.94 -15.26 -4.00
CA GLY A 82 -11.12 -15.85 -5.05
C GLY A 82 -9.90 -16.65 -4.57
N LEU A 83 -9.56 -16.59 -3.28
CA LEU A 83 -8.44 -17.28 -2.65
C LEU A 83 -8.84 -18.37 -1.65
N VAL A 84 -10.14 -18.54 -1.36
CA VAL A 84 -10.67 -19.59 -0.44
C VAL A 84 -10.20 -21.00 -0.83
N SER A 85 -10.05 -21.28 -2.13
CA SER A 85 -9.61 -22.58 -2.64
C SER A 85 -8.08 -22.78 -2.66
N LYS A 86 -7.30 -21.75 -2.29
CA LYS A 86 -5.83 -21.74 -2.38
C LYS A 86 -5.11 -21.54 -1.05
N LEU A 87 -5.82 -21.11 -0.01
CA LEU A 87 -5.29 -20.82 1.32
C LEU A 87 -5.96 -21.71 2.36
N SER A 88 -5.22 -22.09 3.41
CA SER A 88 -5.83 -22.71 4.59
C SER A 88 -6.72 -21.71 5.34
N PRO A 89 -7.65 -22.18 6.20
CA PRO A 89 -8.51 -21.27 6.98
C PRO A 89 -7.74 -20.26 7.84
N LEU A 90 -6.55 -20.64 8.33
CA LEU A 90 -5.70 -19.75 9.13
C LEU A 90 -5.01 -18.69 8.27
N GLU A 91 -4.47 -19.08 7.12
CA GLU A 91 -3.84 -18.14 6.17
C GLU A 91 -4.87 -17.15 5.61
N LEU A 92 -6.08 -17.61 5.29
CA LEU A 92 -7.16 -16.74 4.83
C LEU A 92 -7.62 -15.76 5.91
N HIS A 93 -7.67 -16.18 7.17
CA HIS A 93 -7.96 -15.29 8.30
C HIS A 93 -6.87 -14.21 8.45
N LEU A 94 -5.59 -14.61 8.47
CA LEU A 94 -4.45 -13.68 8.56
C LEU A 94 -4.41 -12.71 7.36
N PHE A 95 -4.68 -13.20 6.15
CA PHE A 95 -4.75 -12.37 4.95
C PHE A 95 -5.91 -11.37 4.99
N ARG A 96 -7.09 -11.76 5.48
CA ARG A 96 -8.23 -10.85 5.64
C ARG A 96 -7.95 -9.77 6.68
N GLU A 97 -7.33 -10.11 7.81
CA GLU A 97 -6.89 -9.11 8.80
C GLU A 97 -5.81 -8.19 8.25
N PHE A 98 -4.86 -8.70 7.45
CA PHE A 98 -3.88 -7.86 6.74
C PHE A 98 -4.57 -6.86 5.80
N LEU A 99 -5.56 -7.28 5.02
CA LEU A 99 -6.33 -6.38 4.13
C LEU A 99 -7.15 -5.35 4.92
N LYS A 100 -7.75 -5.71 6.07
CA LYS A 100 -8.43 -4.76 6.97
C LYS A 100 -7.48 -3.70 7.50
N CYS A 101 -6.30 -4.10 7.96
CA CYS A 101 -5.29 -3.22 8.54
C CYS A 101 -4.65 -2.26 7.52
N ASN A 102 -4.61 -2.64 6.23
CA ASN A 102 -3.99 -1.86 5.15
C ASN A 102 -5.00 -1.37 4.09
N LYS A 103 -6.29 -1.28 4.45
CA LYS A 103 -7.40 -0.98 3.53
C LYS A 103 -7.28 0.35 2.78
N ASP A 104 -6.51 1.28 3.32
CA ASP A 104 -6.21 2.62 2.78
C ASP A 104 -5.09 2.60 1.72
N VAL A 105 -4.24 1.58 1.73
CA VAL A 105 -3.19 1.35 0.72
C VAL A 105 -3.79 0.90 -0.62
N PHE A 106 -4.95 0.23 -0.58
CA PHE A 106 -5.58 -0.36 -1.77
C PHE A 106 -6.62 0.57 -2.40
N THR A 107 -6.44 0.90 -3.68
CA THR A 107 -7.50 1.45 -4.53
C THR A 107 -8.53 0.36 -4.81
N GLY A 108 -9.53 0.20 -3.93
CA GLY A 108 -10.53 -0.87 -3.97
C GLY A 108 -11.49 -0.79 -5.16
N GLY A 109 -11.00 -1.02 -6.37
CA GLY A 109 -11.74 -1.02 -7.64
C GLY A 109 -12.15 0.36 -8.17
N SER A 110 -12.38 1.35 -7.29
CA SER A 110 -12.72 2.71 -7.73
C SER A 110 -11.51 3.44 -8.32
N MET A 111 -11.75 4.28 -9.33
CA MET A 111 -10.75 5.16 -9.98
C MET A 111 -10.31 6.35 -9.08
N LYS A 112 -10.54 6.25 -7.76
CA LYS A 112 -10.15 7.23 -6.76
C LYS A 112 -8.64 7.16 -6.52
N LEU A 113 -7.91 7.86 -7.38
CA LEU A 113 -6.46 8.06 -7.26
C LEU A 113 -6.13 8.74 -5.93
N GLY A 114 -5.04 8.32 -5.29
CA GLY A 114 -4.47 9.03 -4.15
C GLY A 114 -3.94 10.41 -4.58
N ARG A 115 -4.14 11.44 -3.75
CA ARG A 115 -3.60 12.78 -3.99
C ARG A 115 -2.30 12.97 -3.20
N CYS A 116 -1.20 13.20 -3.89
CA CYS A 116 0.03 13.65 -3.24
C CYS A 116 -0.16 15.10 -2.75
N THR A 117 0.07 15.35 -1.45
CA THR A 117 -0.02 16.67 -0.82
C THR A 117 1.35 17.29 -0.50
N VAL A 118 2.44 16.59 -0.83
CA VAL A 118 3.81 16.97 -0.46
C VAL A 118 4.32 18.19 -1.23
N GLY A 119 3.76 18.50 -2.41
CA GLY A 119 4.08 19.71 -3.15
C GLY A 119 3.41 19.80 -4.51
N GLU A 120 3.44 20.99 -5.11
CA GLU A 120 2.95 21.26 -6.46
C GLU A 120 4.11 21.23 -7.47
N HIS A 121 3.90 20.61 -8.63
CA HIS A 121 4.92 20.54 -9.68
C HIS A 121 4.72 21.66 -10.71
N ARG A 122 5.67 22.60 -10.79
CA ARG A 122 5.70 23.66 -11.80
C ARG A 122 6.53 23.23 -13.01
N ILE A 123 5.91 23.27 -14.19
CA ILE A 123 6.60 23.04 -15.47
C ILE A 123 7.08 24.38 -16.03
N GLU A 124 8.38 24.50 -16.33
CA GLU A 124 8.97 25.72 -16.91
C GLU A 124 8.95 25.68 -18.44
N VAL A 125 8.03 26.43 -19.05
CA VAL A 125 7.88 26.55 -20.51
C VAL A 125 8.82 27.56 -21.17
N ASN A 126 9.60 28.31 -20.38
CA ASN A 126 10.52 29.36 -20.86
C ASN A 126 9.81 30.32 -21.85
N ASN A 127 10.52 30.80 -22.89
CA ASN A 127 9.96 31.68 -23.92
C ASN A 127 9.25 30.91 -25.07
N HIS A 128 8.79 29.68 -24.85
CA HIS A 128 8.10 28.93 -25.91
C HIS A 128 6.68 29.47 -26.16
N PRO A 129 6.29 29.80 -27.41
CA PRO A 129 4.94 30.28 -27.71
C PRO A 129 3.88 29.16 -27.53
N PRO A 130 2.62 29.49 -27.18
CA PRO A 130 1.58 28.49 -26.99
C PRO A 130 1.29 27.64 -28.24
N ILE A 131 1.18 26.32 -28.05
CA ILE A 131 0.80 25.37 -29.09
C ILE A 131 -0.70 25.03 -28.95
N LYS A 132 -1.51 25.41 -29.93
CA LYS A 132 -2.96 25.11 -29.98
C LYS A 132 -3.29 24.21 -31.18
N GLN A 133 -3.46 22.92 -30.92
CA GLN A 133 -3.84 21.93 -31.93
C GLN A 133 -5.37 21.75 -31.99
N ARG A 134 -5.90 21.47 -33.18
CA ARG A 134 -7.33 21.16 -33.36
C ARG A 134 -7.65 19.75 -32.86
N PRO A 135 -8.82 19.50 -32.23
CA PRO A 135 -9.30 18.16 -31.91
C PRO A 135 -9.31 17.22 -33.13
N ARG A 136 -9.04 15.94 -32.90
CA ARG A 136 -9.15 14.89 -33.93
C ARG A 136 -10.63 14.63 -34.24
N ARG A 137 -10.94 14.19 -35.47
CA ARG A 137 -12.26 13.63 -35.78
C ARG A 137 -12.38 12.24 -35.12
N THR A 138 -13.49 12.01 -34.45
CA THR A 138 -13.86 10.79 -33.73
C THR A 138 -15.19 10.26 -34.27
N THR A 139 -15.44 8.95 -34.14
CA THR A 139 -16.79 8.41 -34.40
C THR A 139 -17.73 8.76 -33.25
N PRO A 140 -19.07 8.74 -33.44
CA PRO A 140 -20.02 9.02 -32.35
C PRO A 140 -19.81 8.12 -31.12
N ALA A 141 -19.52 6.84 -31.34
CA ALA A 141 -19.22 5.90 -30.26
C ALA A 141 -17.93 6.26 -29.51
N GLN A 142 -16.87 6.66 -30.21
CA GLN A 142 -15.64 7.14 -29.57
C GLN A 142 -15.87 8.44 -28.80
N GLN A 143 -16.69 9.35 -29.35
CA GLN A 143 -16.99 10.61 -28.69
C GLN A 143 -17.76 10.39 -27.39
N GLN A 144 -18.71 9.45 -27.36
CA GLN A 144 -19.40 9.07 -26.14
C GLN A 144 -18.41 8.59 -25.08
N THR A 145 -17.55 7.62 -25.41
CA THR A 145 -16.53 7.11 -24.47
C THR A 145 -15.58 8.20 -23.96
N ILE A 146 -15.20 9.17 -24.81
CA ILE A 146 -14.38 10.32 -24.39
C ILE A 146 -15.16 11.18 -23.39
N ASN A 147 -16.43 11.49 -23.66
CA ASN A 147 -17.27 12.29 -22.77
C ASN A 147 -17.46 11.60 -21.41
N ASP A 148 -17.74 10.29 -21.41
CA ASP A 148 -17.91 9.49 -20.20
C ASP A 148 -16.64 9.56 -19.32
N MET A 149 -15.46 9.28 -19.91
CA MET A 149 -14.17 9.37 -19.22
C MET A 149 -13.85 10.79 -18.71
N VAL A 150 -14.19 11.84 -19.47
CA VAL A 150 -14.00 13.23 -19.05
C VAL A 150 -14.91 13.56 -17.85
N ASN A 151 -16.16 13.12 -17.87
CA ASN A 151 -17.09 13.32 -16.76
C ASN A 151 -16.61 12.58 -15.49
N ASP A 152 -16.12 11.35 -15.61
CA ASP A 152 -15.55 10.60 -14.48
C ASP A 152 -14.30 11.27 -13.89
N MET A 153 -13.42 11.82 -14.75
CA MET A 153 -12.23 12.56 -14.31
C MET A 153 -12.56 13.92 -13.69
N LEU A 154 -13.60 14.61 -14.16
CA LEU A 154 -14.12 15.84 -13.54
C LEU A 154 -14.75 15.53 -12.18
N ALA A 155 -15.61 14.51 -12.09
CA ALA A 155 -16.30 14.11 -10.85
C ALA A 155 -15.33 13.61 -9.77
N SER A 156 -14.20 13.00 -10.16
CA SER A 156 -13.12 12.60 -9.26
C SER A 156 -12.11 13.71 -8.94
N GLY A 157 -12.23 14.89 -9.56
CA GLY A 157 -11.33 16.03 -9.34
C GLY A 157 -9.91 15.83 -9.89
N VAL A 158 -9.73 14.95 -10.87
CA VAL A 158 -8.44 14.67 -11.54
C VAL A 158 -8.14 15.71 -12.63
N ILE A 159 -9.18 16.31 -13.21
CA ILE A 159 -9.09 17.40 -14.20
C ILE A 159 -10.07 18.52 -13.84
N GLU A 160 -9.86 19.70 -14.43
CA GLU A 160 -10.71 20.87 -14.29
C GLU A 160 -10.92 21.57 -15.65
N GLU A 161 -11.96 22.41 -15.76
CA GLU A 161 -12.16 23.25 -16.94
C GLU A 161 -11.13 24.39 -16.96
N SER A 162 -10.57 24.70 -18.14
CA SER A 162 -9.58 25.77 -18.29
C SER A 162 -9.69 26.50 -19.63
N SER A 163 -9.37 27.80 -19.61
CA SER A 163 -9.28 28.65 -20.81
C SER A 163 -7.82 28.83 -21.23
N SER A 164 -7.17 27.75 -21.64
CA SER A 164 -5.75 27.74 -21.97
C SER A 164 -5.47 28.15 -23.42
N PRO A 165 -4.38 28.92 -23.70
CA PRO A 165 -3.88 29.09 -25.06
C PRO A 165 -3.17 27.83 -25.58
N TRP A 166 -2.87 26.86 -24.72
CA TRP A 166 -2.30 25.55 -25.06
C TRP A 166 -3.41 24.50 -25.23
N ALA A 167 -3.36 23.69 -26.28
CA ALA A 167 -4.27 22.56 -26.45
C ALA A 167 -3.64 21.44 -27.28
N SER A 168 -3.76 20.20 -26.78
CA SER A 168 -3.37 18.96 -27.46
C SER A 168 -4.61 18.08 -27.66
N PRO A 169 -4.75 17.36 -28.79
CA PRO A 169 -5.95 16.59 -29.07
C PRO A 169 -5.93 15.23 -28.36
N VAL A 170 -7.08 14.80 -27.86
CA VAL A 170 -7.29 13.44 -27.35
C VAL A 170 -7.15 12.42 -28.50
N VAL A 171 -6.53 11.29 -28.22
CA VAL A 171 -6.37 10.16 -29.15
C VAL A 171 -6.82 8.87 -28.46
N MET A 172 -7.84 8.22 -29.02
CA MET A 172 -8.31 6.93 -28.53
C MET A 172 -7.39 5.79 -28.97
N VAL A 173 -6.84 5.06 -28.01
CA VAL A 173 -5.99 3.88 -28.25
C VAL A 173 -6.64 2.66 -27.60
N LYS A 174 -6.74 1.56 -28.34
CA LYS A 174 -7.16 0.27 -27.78
C LYS A 174 -5.98 -0.33 -27.01
N LYS A 175 -6.16 -0.63 -25.72
CA LYS A 175 -5.23 -1.49 -24.99
C LYS A 175 -5.32 -2.93 -25.53
N LYS A 176 -4.21 -3.66 -25.43
CA LYS A 176 -4.12 -5.11 -25.65
C LYS A 176 -4.30 -5.83 -24.32
#